data_AF-A0A728H1W1-F1
#
_entry.id   AF-A0A728H1W1-F1
#
_cell.length_a   1.000
_cell.length_b   1.000
_cell.length_c   1.000
_cell.angle_alpha   90.00
_cell.angle_beta   90.00
_cell.angle_gamma   90.00
#
_symmetry.space_group_name_H-M   'P 1'
#
loop_
_entity.id
_entity.type
_entity.pdbx_description
1 polymer ?
#
loop_
_entity_poly.entity_id
_entity_poly.type
_entity_poly.pdbx_seq_one_letter_code
_entity_poly.pdbx_strand_id
1 'polypeptide(L)' 'SFLLRDGYPQGELKVSRISEAISGANGEYSHQLLAPADNISIAKNELAVLGTISWT' A
#
# COMPACT_ATOMS: atom_id res chain seq x y z
N SER A 1 -8.23 3.35 -5.37
CA SER A 1 -8.84 2.51 -4.31
C SER A 1 -8.03 1.23 -4.15
N PHE A 2 -6.87 1.31 -3.47
CA PHE A 2 -5.93 0.19 -3.34
C PHE A 2 -6.34 -0.78 -2.22
N LEU A 3 -6.57 -0.25 -1.01
CA LEU A 3 -6.93 -1.07 0.15
C LEU A 3 -8.26 -1.80 0.00
N LEU A 4 -9.23 -1.25 -0.74
CA LEU A 4 -10.48 -1.96 -1.03
C LEU A 4 -10.31 -3.13 -2.00
N ARG A 5 -9.22 -3.15 -2.79
CA ARG A 5 -8.95 -4.20 -3.78
C ARG A 5 -8.03 -5.28 -3.23
N ASP A 6 -6.95 -4.88 -2.57
CA ASP A 6 -5.87 -5.78 -2.13
C ASP A 6 -5.87 -6.02 -0.60
N GLY A 7 -6.66 -5.27 0.17
CA GLY A 7 -6.69 -5.34 1.64
C GLY A 7 -7.57 -6.45 2.24
N TYR A 8 -7.86 -7.52 1.50
CA TYR A 8 -8.70 -8.62 1.97
C TYR A 8 -7.91 -9.65 2.81
N PRO A 9 -8.57 -10.40 3.73
CA PRO A 9 -7.90 -11.40 4.55
C PRO A 9 -7.21 -12.48 3.71
N GLN A 10 -6.05 -12.97 4.16
CA GLN A 10 -5.21 -13.92 3.40
C GLN A 10 -4.64 -13.37 2.09
N GLY A 11 -4.80 -12.08 1.83
CA GLY A 11 -4.19 -11.38 0.70
C GLY A 11 -2.74 -10.97 0.98
N GLU A 12 -2.13 -10.38 -0.03
CA GLU A 12 -0.80 -9.77 0.06
C GLU A 12 -0.86 -8.35 -0.53
N LEU A 13 -0.49 -7.36 0.28
CA LEU A 13 -0.27 -6.00 -0.20
C LEU A 13 1.09 -5.91 -0.85
N LYS A 14 1.09 -5.85 -2.19
CA LYS A 14 2.31 -5.72 -2.97
C LYS A 14 2.83 -4.29 -2.97
N VAL A 15 4.13 -4.12 -2.73
CA VAL A 15 4.80 -2.81 -2.76
C VAL A 15 4.59 -2.10 -4.09
N SER A 16 4.66 -2.84 -5.20
CA SER A 16 4.41 -2.31 -6.54
C SER A 16 3.00 -1.73 -6.72
N ARG A 17 1.99 -2.26 -6.02
CA ARG A 17 0.61 -1.78 -6.08
C ARG A 17 0.39 -0.54 -5.22
N ILE A 18 1.16 -0.40 -4.13
CA ILE A 18 1.22 0.83 -3.36
C ILE A 18 1.85 1.94 -4.20
N SER A 19 2.99 1.65 -4.85
CA SER A 19 3.68 2.59 -5.75
C SER A 19 2.80 3.00 -6.94
N GLU A 20 2.10 2.05 -7.57
CA GLU A 20 1.09 2.34 -8.61
C GLU A 20 0.01 3.30 -8.11
N ALA A 21 -0.50 3.10 -6.90
CA ALA A 21 -1.54 3.96 -6.33
C ALA A 21 -1.02 5.38 -6.03
N ILE A 22 0.25 5.51 -5.62
CA ILE A 22 0.90 6.81 -5.40
C ILE A 22 1.13 7.51 -6.75
N SER A 23 1.67 6.80 -7.75
CA SER A 23 1.91 7.36 -9.08
C SER A 23 0.67 7.70 -9.89
N GLY A 24 -0.47 7.09 -9.56
CA GLY A 24 -1.76 7.50 -10.10
C GLY A 24 -2.28 8.83 -9.53
N ALA A 25 -1.67 9.37 -8.46
CA ALA A 25 -2.14 10.60 -7.84
C ALA A 25 -1.76 11.83 -8.65
N ASN A 26 -2.71 12.76 -8.81
CA ASN A 26 -2.51 13.96 -9.61
C ASN A 26 -1.45 14.87 -8.97
N GLY A 27 -0.39 15.18 -9.72
CA GLY A 27 0.72 16.01 -9.24
C GLY A 27 1.85 15.24 -8.56
N GLU A 28 1.82 13.90 -8.55
CA GLU A 28 2.96 13.08 -8.16
C GLU A 28 4.08 13.18 -9.20
N TYR A 29 5.31 13.38 -8.75
CA TYR A 29 6.50 13.26 -9.58
C TYR A 29 7.69 12.70 -8.77
N SER A 30 8.22 11.55 -9.21
CA SER A 30 9.35 10.85 -8.58
C SER A 30 9.17 10.57 -7.08
N HIS A 31 8.05 9.97 -6.67
CA HIS A 31 7.88 9.49 -5.30
C HIS A 31 8.91 8.43 -4.93
N GLN A 32 9.32 8.41 -3.67
CA GLN A 32 10.11 7.34 -3.10
C GLN A 32 9.36 6.70 -1.93
N LEU A 33 9.05 5.42 -2.06
CA LEU A 33 8.43 4.65 -0.99
C LEU A 33 9.53 4.11 -0.07
N LEU A 34 9.66 4.70 1.12
CA LEU A 34 10.63 4.26 2.13
C LEU A 34 10.12 3.08 2.96
N ALA A 35 8.81 3.08 3.26
CA ALA A 35 8.14 2.01 3.98
C ALA A 35 6.70 1.88 3.47
N PRO A 36 6.17 0.65 3.31
CA PRO A 36 6.86 -0.64 3.50
C PRO A 36 7.88 -0.94 2.38
N ALA A 37 9.04 -1.52 2.75
CA ALA A 37 10.07 -1.94 1.80
C ALA A 37 9.78 -3.31 1.15
N ASP A 38 8.97 -4.12 1.81
CA ASP A 38 8.58 -5.47 1.40
C ASP A 38 7.06 -5.63 1.34
N ASN A 39 6.60 -6.67 0.65
CA ASN A 39 5.18 -7.00 0.61
C ASN A 39 4.65 -7.32 2.02
N ILE A 40 3.40 -6.94 2.28
CA ILE A 40 2.75 -7.19 3.57
C ILE A 40 1.72 -8.30 3.39
N SER A 41 1.92 -9.44 4.07
CA SER A 41 0.93 -10.52 4.12
C SER A 41 -0.17 -10.21 5.15
N ILE A 42 -1.42 -10.50 4.81
CA ILE A 42 -2.58 -10.32 5.69
C ILE A 42 -3.00 -11.69 6.22
N ALA A 43 -3.10 -11.89 7.53
CA ALA A 43 -3.52 -13.18 8.07
C ALA A 43 -5.04 -13.45 7.85
N LYS A 44 -5.48 -14.68 8.15
CA LYS A 44 -6.86 -15.15 7.94
C LYS A 44 -7.95 -14.33 8.65
N ASN A 45 -7.59 -13.68 9.75
CA ASN A 45 -8.51 -12.91 10.58
C ASN A 45 -8.10 -11.43 10.68
N GLU A 46 -7.29 -10.97 9.72
CA GLU A 46 -6.81 -9.60 9.66
C GLU A 46 -7.36 -8.89 8.43
N LEU A 47 -7.54 -7.58 8.54
CA LEU A 47 -7.91 -6.71 7.45
C LEU A 47 -6.90 -5.57 7.39
N ALA A 48 -6.33 -5.34 6.23
CA ALA A 48 -5.39 -4.23 6.09
C ALA A 48 -6.13 -2.90 6.08
N VAL A 49 -5.66 -1.97 6.91
CA VAL A 49 -6.16 -0.60 6.99
C VAL A 49 -5.03 0.39 6.75
N LEU A 50 -5.37 1.59 6.28
CA LEU A 50 -4.37 2.65 6.11
C LEU A 50 -3.90 3.10 7.50
N GLY A 51 -2.59 2.97 7.74
CA GLY A 51 -1.95 3.52 8.93
C GLY A 51 -1.62 5.00 8.78
N THR A 52 -0.67 5.46 9.58
CA THR A 52 -0.13 6.82 9.48
C THR A 52 0.72 6.99 8.23
N ILE A 53 0.51 8.08 7.51
CA ILE A 53 1.38 8.51 6.42
C ILE A 53 2.30 9.61 6.96
N SER A 54 3.60 9.46 6.75
CA SER A 54 4.59 10.47 7.11
C SER A 54 5.41 10.86 5.90
N TRP A 55 5.72 12.15 5.81
CA TRP A 55 6.58 12.73 4.78
C TRP A 55 7.88 13.18 5.45
N THR A 56 9.01 12.85 4.84
CA THR A 56 10.35 13.25 5.28
C THR A 56 11.07 13.93 4.15
#